data_AF-A0A5C8PDX5-F1
#
_entry.id   AF-A0A5C8PDX5-F1
#
_cell.length_a   1.000
_cell.length_b   1.000
_cell.length_c   1.000
_cell.angle_alpha   90.00
_cell.angle_beta   90.00
_cell.angle_gamma   90.00
#
_symmetry.space_group_name_H-M   'P 1'
#
loop_
_entity.id
_entity.type
_entity.pdbx_description
1 polymer ?
#
loop_
_entity_poly.entity_id
_entity_poly.type
_entity_poly.pdbx_seq_one_letter_code
_entity_poly.pdbx_strand_id
1 'polypeptide(L)'
;MSRKAQHVIPSGGKWSVRSAGASHASGTFETKREASDNAREKARREGGELYIHGRDGRIREHSSFGRDPHQMDTQTITQIAQGLVRAQFGESSLERVITEPAIDSQGKDALRIILVLKPGAVRKLTGKRVIGVLVGMQQKFEAEGDERFPIVEYATEQELMAGNDEE
;
A
#
# COMPACT_ATOMS: atom_id res chain seq x y z
N MET A 1 -18.50 -12.81 11.64
CA MET A 1 -17.05 -13.04 11.81
C MET A 1 -16.45 -11.80 12.44
N SER A 2 -15.76 -11.92 13.57
CA SER A 2 -15.08 -10.76 14.19
C SER A 2 -13.91 -10.33 13.29
N ARG A 3 -13.72 -9.02 13.06
CA ARG A 3 -12.53 -8.53 12.35
C ARG A 3 -11.28 -8.98 13.10
N LYS A 4 -10.30 -9.51 12.37
CA LYS A 4 -8.99 -9.82 12.94
C LYS A 4 -8.35 -8.49 13.33
N ALA A 5 -7.81 -8.38 14.53
CA ALA A 5 -7.18 -7.16 14.98
C ALA A 5 -5.91 -7.47 15.78
N GLN A 6 -4.90 -6.63 15.64
CA GLN A 6 -3.66 -6.67 16.40
C GLN A 6 -3.62 -5.46 17.34
N HIS A 7 -3.25 -5.69 18.60
CA HIS A 7 -3.14 -4.67 19.62
C HIS A 7 -1.69 -4.55 20.09
N VAL A 8 -1.15 -3.33 20.04
CA VAL A 8 0.15 -2.98 20.62
C VAL A 8 -0.10 -2.33 21.97
N ILE A 9 0.21 -3.03 23.05
CA ILE A 9 -0.08 -2.60 24.43
C ILE A 9 1.20 -2.48 25.27
N PRO A 10 1.28 -1.51 26.19
CA PRO A 10 2.37 -1.46 27.16
C PRO A 10 2.31 -2.66 28.12
N SER A 11 3.46 -3.25 28.43
CA SER A 11 3.57 -4.42 29.31
C SER A 11 4.89 -4.39 30.08
N GLY A 12 4.84 -4.06 31.38
CA GLY A 12 6.01 -4.13 32.27
C GLY A 12 7.23 -3.33 31.82
N GLY A 13 7.02 -2.15 31.19
CA GLY A 13 8.10 -1.32 30.63
C GLY A 13 8.44 -1.63 29.17
N LYS A 14 7.91 -2.72 28.61
CA LYS A 14 8.04 -3.15 27.22
C LYS A 14 6.72 -2.97 26.46
N TRP A 15 6.67 -3.43 25.22
CA TRP A 15 5.50 -3.39 24.34
C TRP A 15 5.14 -4.78 23.84
N SER A 16 3.91 -5.22 24.06
CA SER A 16 3.42 -6.53 23.62
C SER A 16 2.45 -6.39 22.45
N VAL A 17 2.56 -7.30 21.49
CA VAL A 17 1.62 -7.45 20.38
C VAL A 17 0.66 -8.59 20.68
N ARG A 18 -0.64 -8.35 20.59
CA ARG A 18 -1.70 -9.34 20.85
C ARG A 18 -2.73 -9.36 19.72
N SER A 19 -3.04 -10.54 19.21
CA SER A 19 -4.26 -10.69 18.40
C SER A 19 -5.50 -10.50 19.28
N ALA A 20 -6.55 -9.88 18.76
CA ALA A 20 -7.83 -9.77 19.46
C ALA A 20 -8.37 -11.17 19.82
N GLY A 21 -8.76 -11.33 21.08
CA GLY A 21 -9.22 -12.62 21.64
C GLY A 21 -8.12 -13.61 22.00
N ALA A 22 -6.84 -13.31 21.76
CA ALA A 22 -5.74 -14.19 22.17
C ALA A 22 -5.45 -14.06 23.67
N SER A 23 -5.20 -15.20 24.32
CA SER A 23 -4.79 -15.27 25.73
C SER A 23 -3.34 -14.83 25.97
N HIS A 24 -2.50 -14.89 24.94
CA HIS A 24 -1.08 -14.58 25.01
C HIS A 24 -0.66 -13.54 23.97
N ALA A 25 0.45 -12.86 24.26
CA ALA A 25 1.12 -12.01 23.28
C ALA A 25 1.77 -12.86 22.20
N SER A 26 1.64 -12.45 20.93
CA SER A 26 2.38 -13.05 19.83
C SER A 26 3.84 -12.57 19.79
N GLY A 27 4.16 -11.49 20.50
CA GLY A 27 5.52 -10.97 20.65
C GLY A 27 5.60 -9.89 21.71
N THR A 28 6.80 -9.65 22.25
CA THR A 28 7.10 -8.53 23.16
C THR A 28 8.42 -7.90 22.71
N PHE A 29 8.46 -6.56 22.71
CA PHE A 29 9.51 -5.73 22.13
C PHE A 29 9.92 -4.63 23.11
N GLU A 30 11.16 -4.17 23.01
CA GLU A 30 11.68 -3.10 23.89
C GLU A 30 11.03 -1.75 23.56
N THR A 31 10.80 -1.47 22.27
CA THR A 31 10.26 -0.18 21.83
C THR A 31 8.86 -0.28 21.24
N LYS A 32 8.13 0.85 21.32
CA LYS A 32 6.80 0.98 20.70
C LYS A 32 6.88 0.80 19.18
N ARG A 33 7.94 1.32 18.57
CA ARG A 33 8.15 1.31 17.12
C ARG A 33 8.23 -0.13 16.60
N GLU A 34 9.13 -0.93 17.16
CA GLU A 34 9.30 -2.35 16.77
C GLU A 34 8.01 -3.15 16.93
N ALA A 35 7.31 -2.99 18.06
CA ALA A 35 6.02 -3.64 18.28
C ALA A 35 4.96 -3.20 17.25
N SER A 36 4.95 -1.92 16.90
CA SER A 36 4.00 -1.35 15.92
C SER A 36 4.27 -1.87 14.53
N ASP A 37 5.54 -1.96 14.12
CA ASP A 37 5.91 -2.45 12.79
C ASP A 37 5.59 -3.94 12.64
N ASN A 38 5.89 -4.76 13.66
CA ASN A 38 5.53 -6.17 13.68
C ASN A 38 4.00 -6.39 13.65
N ALA A 39 3.26 -5.64 14.47
CA ALA A 39 1.80 -5.74 14.52
C ALA A 39 1.15 -5.28 13.22
N ARG A 40 1.72 -4.25 12.57
CA ARG A 40 1.29 -3.72 11.27
C ARG A 40 1.46 -4.74 10.16
N GLU A 41 2.62 -5.39 10.07
CA GLU A 41 2.85 -6.47 9.10
C GLU A 41 1.85 -7.62 9.27
N LYS A 42 1.63 -8.03 10.52
CA LYS A 42 0.67 -9.11 10.83
C LYS A 42 -0.77 -8.71 10.50
N ALA A 43 -1.19 -7.51 10.87
CA ALA A 43 -2.53 -7.00 10.55
C ALA A 43 -2.75 -6.92 9.04
N ARG A 44 -1.73 -6.54 8.25
CA ARG A 44 -1.79 -6.60 6.77
C ARG A 44 -1.96 -8.00 6.23
N ARG A 45 -1.07 -8.92 6.62
CA ARG A 45 -1.11 -10.31 6.17
C ARG A 45 -2.47 -10.96 6.47
N GLU A 46 -3.06 -10.59 7.60
CA GLU A 46 -4.35 -11.10 8.04
C GLU A 46 -5.56 -10.38 7.43
N GLY A 47 -5.36 -9.22 6.79
CA GLY A 47 -6.44 -8.34 6.33
C GLY A 47 -7.29 -7.81 7.49
N GLY A 48 -6.62 -7.36 8.56
CA GLY A 48 -7.22 -6.99 9.84
C GLY A 48 -6.91 -5.56 10.28
N GLU A 49 -7.28 -5.23 11.51
CA GLU A 49 -7.08 -3.93 12.12
C GLU A 49 -5.83 -3.92 13.01
N LEU A 50 -5.28 -2.73 13.27
CA LEU A 50 -4.19 -2.47 14.18
C LEU A 50 -4.59 -1.35 15.13
N TYR A 51 -4.49 -1.62 16.42
CA TYR A 51 -4.72 -0.66 17.48
C TYR A 51 -3.44 -0.47 18.29
N ILE A 52 -2.94 0.75 18.35
CA ILE A 52 -1.74 1.08 19.09
C ILE A 52 -2.13 1.89 20.32
N HIS A 53 -1.85 1.33 21.50
CA HIS A 53 -2.19 1.96 22.77
C HIS A 53 -1.08 2.89 23.26
N GLY A 54 -1.43 3.89 24.06
CA GLY A 54 -0.51 4.69 24.85
C GLY A 54 -0.16 3.98 26.17
N ARG A 55 0.81 4.53 26.91
CA ARG A 55 1.13 4.07 28.27
C ARG A 55 -0.05 4.20 29.24
N ASP A 56 -1.01 5.06 28.92
CA ASP A 56 -2.28 5.25 29.63
C ASP A 56 -3.36 4.24 29.22
N GLY A 57 -3.03 3.25 28.39
CA GLY A 57 -3.95 2.19 27.94
C GLY A 57 -4.95 2.63 26.86
N ARG A 58 -5.06 3.93 26.57
CA ARG A 58 -5.95 4.45 25.52
C ARG A 58 -5.39 4.19 24.13
N ILE A 59 -6.25 3.98 23.14
CA ILE A 59 -5.84 3.90 21.73
C ILE A 59 -5.33 5.29 21.30
N ARG A 60 -4.14 5.32 20.71
CA ARG A 60 -3.49 6.53 20.19
C ARG A 60 -3.47 6.54 18.66
N GLU A 61 -3.29 5.37 18.06
CA GLU A 61 -3.27 5.21 16.61
C GLU A 61 -4.10 3.98 16.24
N HIS A 62 -4.80 4.06 15.11
CA HIS A 62 -5.57 2.98 14.54
C HIS A 62 -5.27 2.91 13.04
N SER A 63 -5.12 1.70 12.52
CA SER A 63 -4.98 1.43 11.09
C SER A 63 -5.82 0.22 10.72
N SER A 64 -6.56 0.27 9.62
CA SER A 64 -7.31 -0.86 9.10
C SER A 64 -6.65 -1.33 7.82
N PHE A 65 -6.34 -2.61 7.75
CA PHE A 65 -5.76 -3.30 6.58
C PHE A 65 -6.73 -4.34 6.00
N GLY A 66 -7.97 -4.37 6.49
CA GLY A 66 -9.01 -5.18 5.86
C GLY A 66 -9.34 -4.66 4.47
N ARG A 67 -9.88 -5.55 3.62
CA ARG A 67 -10.55 -5.11 2.38
C ARG A 67 -11.68 -4.18 2.79
N ASP A 68 -11.45 -2.89 2.62
CA ASP A 68 -12.53 -1.92 2.64
C ASP A 68 -13.51 -2.30 1.52
N PRO A 69 -14.82 -2.39 1.76
CA PRO A 69 -15.80 -2.57 0.68
C PRO A 69 -15.71 -1.48 -0.42
N HIS A 70 -15.05 -0.35 -0.13
CA HIS A 70 -14.81 0.73 -1.10
C HIS A 70 -13.43 0.67 -1.79
N GLN A 71 -12.59 -0.33 -1.49
CA GLN A 71 -11.34 -0.52 -2.25
C GLN A 71 -11.63 -1.18 -3.60
N MET A 72 -11.10 -0.59 -4.65
CA MET A 72 -11.14 -1.17 -5.99
C MET A 72 -10.33 -2.46 -6.06
N ASP A 73 -10.80 -3.39 -6.88
CA ASP A 73 -10.06 -4.59 -7.23
C ASP A 73 -8.90 -4.27 -8.22
N THR A 74 -7.95 -5.19 -8.33
CA THR A 74 -6.75 -5.03 -9.16
C THR A 74 -7.08 -4.85 -10.64
N GLN A 75 -8.16 -5.44 -11.15
CA GLN A 75 -8.55 -5.32 -12.55
C GLN A 75 -9.04 -3.90 -12.84
N THR A 76 -9.86 -3.33 -11.96
CA THR A 76 -10.34 -1.95 -12.07
C THR A 76 -9.19 -0.94 -12.02
N ILE A 77 -8.26 -1.09 -11.06
CA ILE A 77 -7.05 -0.26 -10.97
C ILE A 77 -6.21 -0.36 -12.26
N THR A 78 -6.02 -1.58 -12.76
CA THR A 78 -5.26 -1.84 -13.99
C THR A 78 -5.92 -1.17 -15.20
N GLN A 79 -7.24 -1.22 -15.32
CA GLN A 79 -7.98 -0.57 -16.42
C GLN A 79 -7.84 0.95 -16.37
N ILE A 80 -7.95 1.56 -15.19
CA ILE A 80 -7.73 3.00 -14.99
C ILE A 80 -6.32 3.38 -15.42
N ALA A 81 -5.31 2.65 -14.93
CA ALA A 81 -3.91 2.87 -15.26
C ALA A 81 -3.66 2.78 -16.77
N GLN A 82 -4.16 1.73 -17.40
CA GLN A 82 -4.05 1.52 -18.85
C GLN A 82 -4.71 2.67 -19.63
N GLY A 83 -5.92 3.06 -19.28
CA GLY A 83 -6.65 4.15 -19.95
C GLY A 83 -5.89 5.48 -19.88
N LEU A 84 -5.35 5.82 -18.72
CA LEU A 84 -4.58 7.04 -18.51
C LEU A 84 -3.26 7.02 -19.29
N VAL A 85 -2.53 5.91 -19.28
CA VAL A 85 -1.29 5.78 -20.05
C VAL A 85 -1.57 5.85 -21.55
N ARG A 86 -2.63 5.20 -22.05
CA ARG A 86 -3.00 5.28 -23.47
C ARG A 86 -3.35 6.70 -23.89
N ALA A 87 -4.12 7.42 -23.08
CA ALA A 87 -4.43 8.83 -23.32
C ALA A 87 -3.17 9.72 -23.31
N GLN A 88 -2.24 9.48 -22.39
CA GLN A 88 -1.05 10.31 -22.21
C GLN A 88 0.14 9.90 -23.07
N PHE A 89 0.25 8.68 -23.59
CA PHE A 89 1.44 8.18 -24.30
C PHE A 89 1.11 7.53 -25.65
N GLY A 90 -0.14 7.10 -25.86
CA GLY A 90 -0.65 6.38 -27.03
C GLY A 90 -0.84 4.88 -26.77
N GLU A 91 -1.68 4.23 -27.58
CA GLU A 91 -2.13 2.82 -27.41
C GLU A 91 -0.98 1.82 -27.21
N SER A 92 0.10 1.94 -27.98
CA SER A 92 1.20 0.96 -27.98
C SER A 92 2.32 1.26 -26.97
N SER A 93 2.07 2.07 -25.95
CA SER A 93 3.13 2.60 -25.07
C SER A 93 3.38 1.76 -23.81
N LEU A 94 2.39 0.95 -23.42
CA LEU A 94 2.38 0.19 -22.19
C LEU A 94 2.58 -1.30 -22.51
N GLU A 95 3.47 -1.94 -21.78
CA GLU A 95 3.68 -3.39 -21.81
C GLU A 95 2.73 -4.06 -20.81
N ARG A 96 2.78 -3.63 -19.55
CA ARG A 96 1.87 -4.09 -18.48
C ARG A 96 1.83 -3.12 -17.30
N VAL A 97 0.91 -3.38 -16.38
CA VAL A 97 0.78 -2.67 -15.10
C VAL A 97 0.97 -3.69 -13.98
N ILE A 98 1.83 -3.37 -13.03
CA ILE A 98 2.01 -4.15 -11.80
C ILE A 98 1.43 -3.30 -10.66
N THR A 99 0.63 -3.93 -9.79
CA THR A 99 0.02 -3.26 -8.65
C THR A 99 0.36 -4.04 -7.39
N GLU A 100 0.94 -3.34 -6.42
CA GLU A 100 1.40 -3.92 -5.17
C GLU A 100 0.88 -3.11 -3.98
N PRO A 101 0.55 -3.75 -2.85
CA PRO A 101 0.28 -3.05 -1.60
C PRO A 101 1.51 -2.23 -1.19
N ALA A 102 1.29 -0.98 -0.80
CA ALA A 102 2.35 -0.09 -0.36
C ALA A 102 1.90 0.72 0.85
N ILE A 103 2.82 1.54 1.36
CA ILE A 103 2.58 2.44 2.49
C ILE A 103 3.13 3.80 2.22
N ASP A 104 2.32 4.79 2.50
CA ASP A 104 2.72 6.18 2.37
C ASP A 104 3.64 6.61 3.53
N SER A 105 4.17 7.83 3.41
CA SER A 105 5.03 8.42 4.46
C SER A 105 4.35 8.60 5.82
N GLN A 106 3.02 8.51 5.88
CA GLN A 106 2.22 8.65 7.10
C GLN A 106 1.85 7.29 7.71
N GLY A 107 2.28 6.17 7.10
CA GLY A 107 1.97 4.83 7.56
C GLY A 107 0.59 4.31 7.14
N LYS A 108 -0.11 5.00 6.24
CA LYS A 108 -1.43 4.61 5.72
C LYS A 108 -1.30 3.73 4.49
N ASP A 109 -2.35 2.97 4.22
CA ASP A 109 -2.46 2.10 3.06
C ASP A 109 -2.38 2.89 1.76
N ALA A 110 -1.50 2.42 0.89
CA ALA A 110 -1.23 2.98 -0.41
C ALA A 110 -1.14 1.86 -1.46
N LEU A 111 -1.09 2.25 -2.71
CA LEU A 111 -0.88 1.34 -3.83
C LEU A 111 0.35 1.75 -4.61
N ARG A 112 1.34 0.86 -4.69
CA ARG A 112 2.45 1.01 -5.62
C ARG A 112 1.97 0.50 -6.98
N ILE A 113 2.02 1.37 -7.97
CA ILE A 113 1.59 1.07 -9.34
C ILE A 113 2.77 1.29 -10.27
N ILE A 114 3.33 0.19 -10.76
CA ILE A 114 4.46 0.21 -11.67
C ILE A 114 3.94 0.11 -13.10
N LEU A 115 4.13 1.18 -13.86
CA LEU A 115 3.77 1.28 -15.26
C LEU A 115 4.95 0.81 -16.10
N VAL A 116 4.85 -0.42 -16.61
CA VAL A 116 5.91 -1.02 -17.42
C VAL A 116 5.74 -0.54 -18.86
N LEU A 117 6.61 0.37 -19.28
CA LEU A 117 6.57 1.00 -20.58
C LEU A 117 7.42 0.23 -21.60
N LYS A 118 6.98 0.26 -22.86
CA LYS A 118 7.82 -0.20 -23.97
C LYS A 118 9.00 0.76 -24.16
N PRO A 119 10.19 0.30 -24.60
CA PRO A 119 11.37 1.15 -24.75
C PRO A 119 11.14 2.42 -25.59
N GLY A 120 10.30 2.35 -26.63
CA GLY A 120 9.96 3.51 -27.46
C GLY A 120 9.08 4.55 -26.75
N ALA A 121 8.35 4.18 -25.70
CA ALA A 121 7.51 5.07 -24.91
C ALA A 121 8.29 5.84 -23.85
N VAL A 122 9.41 5.29 -23.34
CA VAL A 122 10.29 5.96 -22.38
C VAL A 122 10.76 7.32 -22.91
N ARG A 123 11.08 7.40 -24.20
CA ARG A 123 11.50 8.65 -24.87
C ARG A 123 10.41 9.73 -24.91
N LYS A 124 9.15 9.35 -24.68
CA LYS A 124 8.01 10.28 -24.62
C LYS A 124 7.74 10.78 -23.20
N LEU A 125 8.48 10.31 -22.18
CA LEU A 125 8.33 10.76 -20.81
C LEU A 125 8.63 12.26 -20.72
N THR A 126 7.62 13.01 -20.34
CA THR A 126 7.71 14.43 -20.07
C THR A 126 6.97 14.68 -18.76
N GLY A 127 7.40 15.68 -17.99
CA GLY A 127 6.78 16.01 -16.70
C GLY A 127 5.27 16.19 -16.81
N LYS A 128 4.79 16.83 -17.88
CA LYS A 128 3.35 17.01 -18.14
C LYS A 128 2.59 15.69 -18.30
N ARG A 129 3.14 14.71 -19.02
CA ARG A 129 2.49 13.41 -19.23
C ARG A 129 2.50 12.58 -17.95
N VAL A 130 3.61 12.60 -17.22
CA VAL A 130 3.76 11.90 -15.93
C VAL A 130 2.77 12.45 -14.90
N ILE A 131 2.73 13.78 -14.74
CA ILE A 131 1.78 14.45 -13.84
C ILE A 131 0.34 14.18 -14.29
N GLY A 132 0.06 14.17 -15.59
CA GLY A 132 -1.26 13.87 -16.13
C GLY A 132 -1.78 12.49 -15.73
N VAL A 133 -0.92 11.47 -15.73
CA VAL A 133 -1.29 10.12 -15.26
C VAL A 133 -1.51 10.12 -13.75
N LEU A 134 -0.61 10.72 -12.97
CA LEU A 134 -0.72 10.76 -11.50
C LEU A 134 -2.01 11.45 -11.04
N VAL A 135 -2.29 12.64 -11.57
CA VAL A 135 -3.51 13.40 -11.26
C VAL A 135 -4.75 12.65 -11.73
N GLY A 136 -4.71 12.05 -12.92
CA GLY A 136 -5.82 11.27 -13.45
C GLY A 136 -6.12 10.03 -12.60
N MET A 137 -5.09 9.35 -12.07
CA MET A 137 -5.27 8.23 -11.16
C MET A 137 -5.92 8.68 -9.86
N GLN A 138 -5.40 9.74 -9.24
CA GLN A 138 -5.94 10.25 -7.98
C GLN A 138 -7.42 10.63 -8.12
N GLN A 139 -7.80 11.34 -9.20
CA GLN A 139 -9.19 11.71 -9.47
C GLN A 139 -10.09 10.49 -9.68
N LYS A 140 -9.60 9.46 -10.39
CA LYS A 140 -10.38 8.23 -10.63
C LYS A 140 -10.53 7.39 -9.38
N PHE A 141 -9.50 7.30 -8.54
CA PHE A 141 -9.56 6.58 -7.27
C PHE A 141 -10.58 7.23 -6.34
N GLU A 142 -10.52 8.56 -6.20
CA GLU A 142 -11.49 9.32 -5.41
C GLU A 142 -12.93 9.15 -5.92
N ALA A 143 -13.13 9.16 -7.25
CA ALA A 143 -14.46 8.98 -7.84
C ALA A 143 -15.06 7.57 -7.58
N GLU A 144 -14.22 6.56 -7.47
CA GLU A 144 -14.62 5.17 -7.14
C GLU A 144 -14.67 4.93 -5.61
N GLY A 145 -14.33 5.93 -4.80
CA GLY A 145 -14.32 5.84 -3.33
C GLY A 145 -13.08 5.14 -2.74
N ASP A 146 -12.03 4.95 -3.53
CA ASP A 146 -10.77 4.34 -3.08
C ASP A 146 -9.83 5.41 -2.52
N GLU A 147 -9.64 5.40 -1.21
CA GLU A 147 -8.80 6.40 -0.51
C GLU A 147 -7.30 6.07 -0.52
N ARG A 148 -6.88 4.95 -1.12
CA ARG A 148 -5.46 4.55 -1.15
C ARG A 148 -4.65 5.50 -2.01
N PHE A 149 -3.54 5.99 -1.47
CA PHE A 149 -2.65 6.89 -2.21
C PHE A 149 -1.90 6.12 -3.33
N PRO A 150 -2.00 6.52 -4.61
CA PRO A 150 -1.28 5.87 -5.69
C PRO A 150 0.18 6.37 -5.78
N ILE A 151 1.13 5.49 -5.50
CA ILE A 151 2.57 5.70 -5.72
C ILE A 151 2.89 5.16 -7.11
N VAL A 152 3.05 6.06 -8.08
CA VAL A 152 3.22 5.68 -9.49
C VAL A 152 4.69 5.66 -9.87
N GLU A 153 5.15 4.51 -10.36
CA GLU A 153 6.51 4.30 -10.85
C GLU A 153 6.48 3.94 -12.34
N TYR A 154 7.55 4.29 -13.05
CA TYR A 154 7.71 3.97 -14.47
C TYR A 154 8.96 3.11 -14.60
N ALA A 155 8.83 1.98 -15.28
CA ALA A 155 9.94 1.07 -15.51
C ALA A 155 9.83 0.45 -16.92
N THR A 156 10.90 -0.17 -17.36
CA THR A 156 10.94 -1.09 -18.50
C THR A 156 11.10 -2.53 -18.00
N GLU A 157 10.79 -3.52 -18.84
CA GLU A 157 11.04 -4.93 -18.46
C GLU A 157 12.51 -5.20 -18.12
N GLN A 158 13.45 -4.51 -18.78
CA GLN A 158 14.87 -4.67 -18.51
C GLN A 158 15.25 -4.18 -17.11
N GLU A 159 14.71 -3.05 -16.67
CA GLU A 159 14.96 -2.48 -15.34
C GLU A 159 14.37 -3.35 -14.23
N LEU A 160 13.19 -3.96 -14.46
CA LEU A 160 12.58 -4.89 -13.51
C LEU A 160 13.33 -6.21 -13.38
N MET A 161 13.89 -6.73 -14.49
CA MET A 161 14.70 -7.95 -14.45
C MET A 161 16.03 -7.73 -13.75
N ALA A 162 16.72 -6.62 -14.02
CA ALA A 162 18.00 -6.32 -13.40
C ALA A 162 17.91 -6.11 -11.88
N GLY A 163 16.78 -5.62 -11.38
CA GLY A 163 16.56 -5.43 -9.94
C GLY A 163 16.32 -6.74 -9.15
N ASN A 164 15.89 -7.82 -9.80
CA ASN A 164 15.65 -9.11 -9.14
C ASN A 164 16.90 -9.97 -9.00
N ASP A 165 17.99 -9.63 -9.69
CA ASP A 165 19.26 -10.37 -9.63
C ASP A 165 20.19 -9.89 -8.49
N GLU A 166 19.84 -8.80 -7.79
CA GLU A 166 20.63 -8.20 -6.71
C GLU A 166 20.15 -8.54 -5.28
N GLU A 167 19.17 -9.44 -5.11
CA GLU A 167 18.60 -9.87 -3.82
C GLU A 167 18.93 -11.34 -3.46
#